data_AF-A0A0E0KPU2-F1
#
_entry.id   AF-A0A0E0KPU2-F1
#
_cell.length_a   1.000
_cell.length_b   1.000
_cell.length_c   1.000
_cell.angle_alpha   90.00
_cell.angle_beta   90.00
_cell.angle_gamma   90.00
#
_symmetry.space_group_name_H-M   'P 1'
#
loop_
_entity.id
_entity.type
_entity.pdbx_description
1 polymer ?
#
loop_
_entity_poly.entity_id
_entity_poly.type
_entity_poly.pdbx_seq_one_letter_code
_entity_poly.pdbx_strand_id
1 'polypeptide(L)'
;MASAAARRRQEMAAEGQRHLEETIAAAFQILSSMNDELCNPALWSSSSAAAGAALQHHSNNHHHHHHHHHAGTPPLPPPPLHSADSDASDAAGGGPGGAPGSGGSLDEARHRYKVAVAALRASIAAVSSCAQEMGSTEHKADQAEIERLEKHASALRKEIESKNKHVKLLIDQLHDLISDISMWQSPCSVITFLG
;
A
#
# COMPACT_ATOMS: atom_id res chain seq x y z
N MET A 1 10.79 22.03 14.05
CA MET A 1 11.45 20.80 13.58
C MET A 1 10.39 19.71 13.43
N ALA A 2 10.23 19.11 12.25
CA ALA A 2 9.25 18.04 12.05
C ALA A 2 9.58 16.83 12.95
N SER A 3 8.56 16.24 13.57
CA SER A 3 8.69 15.08 14.46
C SER A 3 9.30 13.89 13.70
N ALA A 4 9.99 12.99 14.41
CA ALA A 4 10.57 11.78 13.80
C ALA A 4 9.51 10.95 13.06
N ALA A 5 8.28 10.93 13.59
CA ALA A 5 7.09 10.35 12.96
C ALA A 5 6.75 10.99 11.60
N ALA A 6 6.81 12.31 11.51
CA ALA A 6 6.55 13.03 10.25
C ALA A 6 7.63 12.75 9.20
N ARG A 7 8.91 12.66 9.59
CA ARG A 7 10.00 12.27 8.68
C ARG A 7 9.86 10.84 8.18
N ARG A 8 9.58 9.88 9.06
CA ARG A 8 9.33 8.48 8.67
C ARG A 8 8.16 8.36 7.68
N ARG A 9 7.09 9.14 7.87
CA ARG A 9 5.95 9.18 6.94
C ARG A 9 6.35 9.74 5.57
N GLN A 10 7.14 10.81 5.55
CA GLN A 10 7.63 11.41 4.31
C GLN A 10 8.54 10.45 3.54
N GLU A 11 9.42 9.72 4.22
CA GLU A 11 10.29 8.69 3.62
C GLU A 11 9.47 7.56 3.00
N MET A 12 8.47 7.02 3.70
CA MET A 12 7.62 5.97 3.14
C MET A 12 6.76 6.46 1.97
N ALA A 13 6.34 7.72 1.97
CA ALA A 13 5.62 8.31 0.84
C ALA A 13 6.52 8.43 -0.39
N ALA A 14 7.76 8.89 -0.21
CA ALA A 14 8.75 8.98 -1.29
C ALA A 14 9.12 7.59 -1.84
N GLU A 15 9.27 6.60 -0.95
CA GLU A 15 9.54 5.21 -1.31
C GLU A 15 8.39 4.59 -2.11
N GLY A 16 7.14 4.79 -1.67
CA GLY A 16 5.95 4.31 -2.38
C GLY A 16 5.81 4.93 -3.77
N GLN A 17 6.12 6.23 -3.89
CA GLN A 17 6.14 6.92 -5.18
C GLN A 17 7.20 6.33 -6.12
N ARG A 18 8.39 6.04 -5.61
CA ARG A 18 9.46 5.41 -6.41
C ARG A 18 9.03 4.03 -6.93
N HIS A 19 8.48 3.16 -6.08
CA HIS A 19 8.02 1.84 -6.50
C HIS A 19 6.88 1.90 -7.53
N LEU A 20 6.01 2.91 -7.45
CA LEU A 20 4.97 3.15 -8.44
C LEU A 20 5.59 3.49 -9.81
N GLU A 21 6.55 4.41 -9.84
CA GLU A 21 7.24 4.81 -11.07
C GLU A 21 8.02 3.63 -11.68
N GLU A 22 8.70 2.83 -10.87
CA GLU A 22 9.39 1.61 -11.30
C GLU A 22 8.42 0.58 -11.91
N THR A 23 7.24 0.41 -11.28
CA THR A 23 6.19 -0.48 -11.78
C THR A 23 5.67 -0.01 -13.15
N ILE A 24 5.41 1.29 -13.28
CA ILE A 24 4.96 1.91 -14.53
C ILE A 24 6.03 1.73 -15.63
N ALA A 25 7.29 2.03 -15.32
CA ALA A 25 8.40 1.88 -16.27
C ALA A 25 8.56 0.43 -16.75
N ALA A 26 8.49 -0.54 -15.84
CA ALA A 26 8.56 -1.95 -16.18
C ALA A 26 7.37 -2.40 -17.05
N ALA A 27 6.15 -1.89 -16.77
CA ALA A 27 4.97 -2.16 -17.58
C ALA A 27 5.11 -1.61 -19.00
N PHE A 28 5.63 -0.39 -19.15
CA PHE A 28 5.96 0.17 -20.46
C PHE A 28 6.99 -0.68 -21.21
N GLN A 29 8.04 -1.14 -20.53
CA GLN A 29 9.04 -2.00 -21.15
C GLN A 29 8.45 -3.33 -21.65
N ILE A 30 7.50 -3.93 -20.93
CA ILE A 30 6.78 -5.13 -21.38
C ILE A 30 6.03 -4.81 -22.68
N LEU A 31 5.25 -3.72 -22.70
CA LEU A 31 4.47 -3.32 -23.86
C LEU A 31 5.35 -3.01 -25.07
N SER A 32 6.45 -2.28 -24.87
CA SER A 32 7.43 -1.99 -25.92
C SER A 32 8.11 -3.25 -26.44
N SER A 33 8.56 -4.15 -25.56
CA SER A 33 9.20 -5.42 -25.98
C SER A 33 8.22 -6.30 -26.75
N MET A 34 6.96 -6.38 -26.30
CA MET A 34 5.91 -7.07 -27.06
C MET A 34 5.66 -6.42 -28.40
N ASN A 35 5.62 -5.09 -28.46
CA ASN A 35 5.44 -4.36 -29.71
C ASN A 35 6.60 -4.59 -30.68
N ASP A 36 7.84 -4.61 -30.20
CA ASP A 36 9.03 -4.85 -31.03
C ASP A 36 9.03 -6.28 -31.61
N GLU A 37 8.67 -7.29 -30.81
CA GLU A 37 8.49 -8.66 -31.28
C GLU A 37 7.34 -8.77 -32.31
N LEU A 38 6.21 -8.11 -32.02
CA LEU A 38 5.02 -8.06 -32.89
C LEU A 38 5.15 -7.09 -34.06
N CYS A 39 6.24 -6.37 -34.23
CA CYS A 39 6.46 -5.50 -35.38
C CYS A 39 7.69 -5.91 -36.18
N ASN A 40 8.44 -6.92 -35.73
CA ASN A 40 9.66 -7.35 -36.38
C ASN A 40 9.35 -8.24 -37.62
N PRO A 41 9.55 -7.75 -38.85
CA PRO A 41 9.24 -8.50 -40.06
C PRO A 41 10.12 -9.74 -40.24
N ALA A 42 11.30 -9.79 -39.60
CA ALA A 42 12.22 -10.93 -39.69
C ALA A 42 11.68 -12.18 -38.99
N LEU A 43 10.90 -12.01 -37.92
CA LEU A 43 10.26 -13.11 -37.19
C LEU A 43 9.12 -13.76 -37.99
N TRP A 44 8.50 -13.00 -38.90
CA TRP A 44 7.43 -13.49 -39.77
C TRP A 44 7.91 -13.95 -41.14
N SER A 45 9.01 -13.37 -41.65
CA SER A 45 9.55 -13.69 -42.99
C SER A 45 10.11 -15.12 -43.09
N SER A 46 10.60 -15.69 -41.97
CA SER A 46 11.06 -17.09 -41.94
C SER A 46 9.93 -18.12 -42.03
N SER A 47 8.68 -17.73 -41.74
CA SER A 47 7.51 -18.61 -41.87
C SER A 47 7.10 -18.83 -43.33
N SER A 48 7.32 -17.83 -44.20
CA SER A 48 6.98 -17.91 -45.63
C SER A 48 8.05 -18.63 -46.47
N ALA A 49 9.33 -18.52 -46.10
CA ALA A 49 10.42 -19.18 -46.83
C ALA A 49 10.44 -20.72 -46.67
N ALA A 50 9.94 -21.26 -45.55
CA ALA A 50 9.86 -22.70 -45.32
C ALA A 50 8.84 -23.41 -46.24
N ALA A 51 7.80 -22.70 -46.72
CA ALA A 51 6.83 -23.25 -47.67
C ALA A 51 7.36 -23.29 -49.12
N GLY A 52 8.31 -22.42 -49.47
CA GLY A 52 8.91 -22.36 -50.81
C GLY A 52 10.06 -23.37 -51.04
N ALA A 53 10.76 -23.76 -49.97
CA ALA A 53 11.90 -24.68 -50.07
C ALA A 53 11.50 -26.15 -50.31
N ALA A 54 10.23 -26.53 -50.08
CA ALA A 54 9.74 -27.89 -50.30
C ALA A 54 9.53 -28.26 -51.79
N LEU A 55 9.55 -27.30 -52.71
CA LEU A 55 9.28 -27.52 -54.14
C LEU A 55 10.52 -27.50 -55.05
N GLN A 56 11.73 -27.26 -54.52
CA GLN A 56 12.94 -27.11 -55.34
C GLN A 56 13.98 -28.24 -55.23
N HIS A 57 13.66 -29.36 -54.59
CA HIS A 57 14.56 -30.51 -54.53
C HIS A 57 14.07 -31.69 -55.39
N HIS A 58 13.92 -31.49 -56.70
CA HIS A 58 13.80 -32.58 -57.67
C HIS A 58 14.56 -32.25 -58.96
N SER A 59 15.87 -32.52 -58.97
CA SER A 59 16.63 -33.08 -60.10
C SER A 59 18.11 -33.17 -59.71
N ASN A 60 18.62 -34.37 -59.40
CA ASN A 60 19.55 -35.10 -60.29
C ASN A 60 20.09 -36.40 -59.63
N ASN A 61 19.95 -37.49 -60.39
CA ASN A 61 20.83 -38.66 -60.53
C ASN A 61 21.08 -39.75 -59.44
N HIS A 62 20.55 -40.93 -59.77
CA HIS A 62 21.23 -42.24 -59.96
C HIS A 62 21.79 -43.10 -58.80
N HIS A 63 21.18 -44.30 -58.72
CA HIS A 63 21.75 -45.66 -58.65
C HIS A 63 22.01 -46.39 -57.31
N HIS A 64 21.41 -47.60 -57.26
CA HIS A 64 21.79 -48.87 -56.59
C HIS A 64 21.07 -49.34 -55.30
N HIS A 65 20.04 -50.18 -55.52
CA HIS A 65 19.88 -51.58 -55.07
C HIS A 65 20.06 -51.96 -53.57
N HIS A 66 18.99 -52.34 -52.88
CA HIS A 66 18.83 -53.72 -52.37
C HIS A 66 17.37 -54.08 -52.03
N HIS A 67 17.04 -55.31 -52.39
CA HIS A 67 15.79 -56.06 -52.29
C HIS A 67 15.55 -56.65 -50.87
N HIS A 68 14.32 -56.57 -50.33
CA HIS A 68 13.69 -57.70 -49.60
C HIS A 68 12.16 -57.53 -49.38
N HIS A 69 11.43 -58.59 -49.70
CA HIS A 69 9.97 -58.82 -49.57
C HIS A 69 9.49 -59.04 -48.11
N HIS A 70 8.26 -58.63 -47.75
CA HIS A 70 7.09 -59.52 -47.50
C HIS A 70 5.78 -58.73 -47.23
N ALA A 71 4.65 -59.36 -47.57
CA ALA A 71 3.29 -58.88 -47.81
C ALA A 71 2.35 -58.57 -46.60
N GLY A 72 1.29 -57.78 -46.85
CA GLY A 72 -0.11 -58.18 -46.56
C GLY A 72 -1.03 -57.36 -45.62
N THR A 73 -1.70 -56.29 -46.12
CA THR A 73 -3.11 -55.84 -45.82
C THR A 73 -3.50 -55.39 -44.35
N PRO A 74 -4.66 -54.71 -44.07
CA PRO A 74 -4.76 -53.25 -43.83
C PRO A 74 -5.42 -52.87 -42.44
N PRO A 75 -6.08 -51.69 -42.22
CA PRO A 75 -5.71 -50.63 -41.25
C PRO A 75 -6.60 -50.52 -39.98
N LEU A 76 -6.24 -49.61 -39.03
CA LEU A 76 -7.03 -48.87 -37.97
C LEU A 76 -6.33 -48.83 -36.56
N PRO A 77 -6.71 -47.93 -35.59
CA PRO A 77 -6.14 -46.59 -35.29
C PRO A 77 -5.46 -46.54 -33.87
N PRO A 78 -4.92 -45.38 -33.39
CA PRO A 78 -3.95 -45.35 -32.28
C PRO A 78 -4.59 -45.24 -30.88
N PRO A 79 -3.92 -45.70 -29.80
CA PRO A 79 -4.29 -45.38 -28.43
C PRO A 79 -3.62 -44.10 -27.89
N PRO A 80 -4.19 -43.46 -26.85
CA PRO A 80 -3.87 -42.09 -26.43
C PRO A 80 -2.77 -41.99 -25.37
N LEU A 81 -2.09 -40.84 -25.37
CA LEU A 81 -1.09 -40.38 -24.41
C LEU A 81 -1.72 -40.18 -23.01
N HIS A 82 -1.08 -40.72 -21.96
CA HIS A 82 -1.35 -40.38 -20.56
C HIS A 82 -0.04 -40.19 -19.79
N SER A 83 0.09 -38.95 -19.29
CA SER A 83 0.73 -38.43 -18.07
C SER A 83 1.69 -39.29 -17.24
N ALA A 84 2.85 -38.72 -16.93
CA ALA A 84 3.38 -38.46 -15.57
C ALA A 84 4.82 -37.91 -15.71
N ASP A 85 5.14 -36.69 -15.29
CA ASP A 85 5.38 -36.21 -13.92
C ASP A 85 6.89 -36.24 -13.57
N SER A 86 7.31 -35.27 -12.74
CA SER A 86 8.63 -35.13 -12.08
C SER A 86 9.80 -34.65 -12.96
N ASP A 87 10.83 -33.95 -12.47
CA ASP A 87 11.10 -33.06 -11.34
C ASP A 87 12.53 -32.52 -11.62
N ALA A 88 12.87 -31.36 -11.08
CA ALA A 88 14.20 -30.87 -10.75
C ALA A 88 15.38 -30.87 -11.79
N SER A 89 15.86 -29.64 -12.01
CA SER A 89 17.27 -29.18 -11.99
C SER A 89 18.24 -29.47 -13.15
N ASP A 90 19.10 -28.45 -13.30
CA ASP A 90 20.43 -28.40 -13.91
C ASP A 90 20.60 -28.12 -15.42
N ALA A 91 21.02 -26.87 -15.65
CA ALA A 91 22.21 -26.45 -16.40
C ALA A 91 22.67 -27.26 -17.62
N ALA A 92 22.95 -26.49 -18.68
CA ALA A 92 23.82 -26.79 -19.80
C ALA A 92 23.28 -27.77 -20.86
N GLY A 93 22.62 -27.21 -21.87
CA GLY A 93 22.27 -27.91 -23.10
C GLY A 93 21.93 -26.98 -24.26
N GLY A 94 22.54 -25.80 -24.33
CA GLY A 94 22.39 -24.89 -25.47
C GLY A 94 23.34 -25.26 -26.59
N GLY A 95 22.90 -26.11 -27.51
CA GLY A 95 23.65 -26.43 -28.74
C GLY A 95 23.93 -25.18 -29.59
N PRO A 96 25.01 -25.18 -30.39
CA PRO A 96 25.33 -24.06 -31.26
C PRO A 96 24.38 -24.09 -32.46
N GLY A 97 23.22 -23.46 -32.34
CA GLY A 97 22.26 -23.43 -33.45
C GLY A 97 20.92 -22.73 -33.24
N GLY A 98 20.64 -22.15 -32.07
CA GLY A 98 19.42 -21.37 -31.84
C GLY A 98 19.66 -19.88 -32.02
N ALA A 99 18.85 -19.23 -32.86
CA ALA A 99 18.95 -17.81 -33.16
C ALA A 99 19.03 -16.93 -31.89
N PRO A 100 19.98 -15.97 -31.81
CA PRO A 100 20.05 -15.02 -30.71
C PRO A 100 18.97 -13.95 -30.90
N GLY A 101 18.01 -13.82 -29.97
CA GLY A 101 17.36 -12.51 -29.82
C GLY A 101 15.90 -12.42 -29.37
N SER A 102 15.13 -13.50 -29.18
CA SER A 102 13.66 -13.31 -29.04
C SER A 102 13.06 -13.46 -27.64
N GLY A 103 13.80 -13.88 -26.60
CA GLY A 103 13.19 -14.19 -25.29
C GLY A 103 13.62 -13.31 -24.11
N GLY A 104 14.83 -12.74 -24.14
CA GLY A 104 15.45 -12.17 -22.93
C GLY A 104 14.84 -10.84 -22.45
N SER A 105 14.50 -9.94 -23.37
CA SER A 105 14.02 -8.58 -23.02
C SER A 105 12.64 -8.60 -22.37
N LEU A 106 11.71 -9.40 -22.93
CA LEU A 106 10.36 -9.52 -22.41
C LEU A 106 10.33 -10.23 -21.05
N ASP A 107 11.08 -11.32 -20.91
CA ASP A 107 11.16 -12.06 -19.63
C ASP A 107 11.81 -11.21 -18.53
N GLU A 108 12.83 -10.42 -18.87
CA GLU A 108 13.45 -9.47 -17.95
C GLU A 108 12.48 -8.34 -17.54
N ALA A 109 11.72 -7.79 -18.49
CA ALA A 109 10.71 -6.77 -18.20
C ALA A 109 9.58 -7.32 -17.31
N ARG A 110 9.15 -8.57 -17.55
CA ARG A 110 8.18 -9.29 -16.70
C ARG A 110 8.71 -9.52 -15.30
N HIS A 111 9.98 -9.91 -15.16
CA HIS A 111 10.61 -10.09 -13.87
C HIS A 111 10.65 -8.77 -13.09
N ARG A 112 11.14 -7.68 -13.71
CA ARG A 112 11.18 -6.34 -13.09
C ARG A 112 9.80 -5.84 -12.68
N TYR A 113 8.79 -6.05 -13.52
CA TYR A 113 7.41 -5.70 -13.17
C TYR A 113 6.92 -6.46 -11.93
N LYS A 114 7.14 -7.78 -11.86
CA LYS A 114 6.75 -8.59 -10.70
C LYS A 114 7.43 -8.11 -9.41
N VAL A 115 8.73 -7.81 -9.49
CA VAL A 115 9.52 -7.32 -8.35
C VAL A 115 9.03 -5.94 -7.91
N ALA A 116 8.87 -4.99 -8.83
CA ALA A 116 8.39 -3.65 -8.53
C ALA A 116 6.97 -3.65 -7.92
N VAL A 117 6.07 -4.50 -8.44
CA VAL A 117 4.73 -4.66 -7.88
C VAL A 117 4.78 -5.28 -6.48
N ALA A 118 5.67 -6.25 -6.22
CA ALA A 118 5.84 -6.81 -4.88
C ALA A 118 6.34 -5.75 -3.89
N ALA A 119 7.31 -4.93 -4.30
CA ALA A 119 7.82 -3.82 -3.51
C ALA A 119 6.73 -2.76 -3.23
N LEU A 120 5.94 -2.39 -4.24
CA LEU A 120 4.81 -1.47 -4.08
C LEU A 120 3.76 -2.01 -3.09
N ARG A 121 3.42 -3.30 -3.16
CA ARG A 121 2.52 -3.95 -2.19
C ARG A 121 3.09 -3.93 -0.78
N ALA A 122 4.38 -4.16 -0.62
CA ALA A 122 5.06 -4.06 0.68
C ALA A 122 5.03 -2.63 1.23
N SER A 123 5.27 -1.62 0.39
CA SER A 123 5.15 -0.21 0.78
C SER A 123 3.72 0.15 1.23
N ILE A 124 2.69 -0.30 0.51
CA ILE A 124 1.29 -0.08 0.89
C ILE A 124 0.99 -0.72 2.25
N ALA A 125 1.39 -1.97 2.46
CA ALA A 125 1.20 -2.66 3.73
C ALA A 125 1.92 -1.95 4.90
N ALA A 126 3.15 -1.48 4.67
CA ALA A 126 3.92 -0.72 5.65
C ALA A 126 3.25 0.62 6.00
N VAL A 127 2.69 1.32 5.01
CA VAL A 127 1.91 2.56 5.22
C VAL A 127 0.66 2.29 6.06
N SER A 128 -0.09 1.23 5.75
CA SER A 128 -1.28 0.84 6.54
C SER A 128 -0.94 0.51 7.99
N SER A 129 0.15 -0.22 8.24
CA SER A 129 0.60 -0.56 9.59
C SER A 129 1.10 0.67 10.37
N CYS A 130 1.86 1.55 9.72
CA CYS A 130 2.34 2.80 10.33
C CYS A 130 1.18 3.73 10.71
N ALA A 131 0.12 3.78 9.90
CA ALA A 131 -1.08 4.57 10.19
C ALA A 131 -1.80 4.10 11.47
N GLN A 132 -1.87 2.79 11.70
CA GLN A 132 -2.51 2.20 12.90
C GLN A 132 -1.72 2.45 14.18
N GLU A 133 -0.39 2.25 14.14
CA GLU A 133 0.51 2.47 15.27
C GLU A 133 0.54 3.94 15.74
N MET A 134 0.63 4.87 14.79
CA MET A 134 0.70 6.29 15.12
C MET A 134 -0.64 6.81 15.66
N GLY A 135 -1.75 6.43 15.01
CA GLY A 135 -3.09 6.81 15.45
C GLY A 135 -3.42 6.29 16.84
N SER A 136 -2.99 5.07 17.18
CA SER A 136 -3.25 4.48 18.50
C SER A 136 -2.42 5.12 19.62
N THR A 137 -1.18 5.53 19.34
CA THR A 137 -0.29 6.13 20.34
C THR A 137 -0.61 7.60 20.60
N GLU A 138 -0.94 8.34 19.54
CA GLU A 138 -1.37 9.74 19.60
C GLU A 138 -2.73 9.88 20.30
N HIS A 139 -3.72 9.06 19.95
CA HIS A 139 -5.02 9.04 20.66
C HIS A 139 -4.89 8.75 22.15
N LYS A 140 -3.97 7.88 22.55
CA LYS A 140 -3.76 7.54 23.97
C LYS A 140 -3.15 8.71 24.73
N ALA A 141 -2.20 9.43 24.13
CA ALA A 141 -1.59 10.61 24.72
C ALA A 141 -2.63 11.74 24.87
N ASP A 142 -3.43 11.98 23.83
CA ASP A 142 -4.48 12.99 23.83
C ASP A 142 -5.57 12.65 24.86
N GLN A 143 -5.94 11.38 24.98
CA GLN A 143 -6.95 10.94 25.96
C GLN A 143 -6.53 11.19 27.41
N ALA A 144 -5.25 10.95 27.74
CA ALA A 144 -4.72 11.20 29.08
C ALA A 144 -4.65 12.71 29.40
N GLU A 145 -4.33 13.54 28.40
CA GLU A 145 -4.30 14.99 28.56
C GLU A 145 -5.72 15.56 28.74
N ILE A 146 -6.70 15.04 27.99
CA ILE A 146 -8.12 15.41 28.15
C ILE A 146 -8.59 15.11 29.57
N GLU A 147 -8.32 13.92 30.11
CA GLU A 147 -8.70 13.54 31.47
C GLU A 147 -8.06 14.48 32.52
N ARG A 148 -6.80 14.85 32.32
CA ARG A 148 -6.09 15.80 33.20
C ARG A 148 -6.75 17.18 33.17
N LEU A 149 -7.11 17.67 31.98
CA LEU A 149 -7.78 18.96 31.81
C LEU A 149 -9.18 18.96 32.42
N GLU A 150 -9.95 17.88 32.27
CA GLU A 150 -11.26 17.72 32.88
C GLU A 150 -11.19 17.73 34.41
N LYS A 151 -10.19 17.05 34.98
CA LYS A 151 -9.93 17.07 36.42
C LYS A 151 -9.59 18.47 36.91
N HIS A 152 -8.75 19.20 36.16
CA HIS A 152 -8.39 20.58 36.50
C HIS A 152 -9.60 21.53 36.40
N ALA A 153 -10.41 21.41 35.35
CA ALA A 153 -11.65 22.17 35.19
C ALA A 153 -12.64 21.90 36.33
N SER A 154 -12.77 20.63 36.75
CA SER A 154 -13.62 20.24 37.89
C SER A 154 -13.13 20.86 39.20
N ALA A 155 -11.82 20.87 39.44
CA ALA A 155 -11.23 21.53 40.61
C ALA A 155 -11.52 23.04 40.62
N LEU A 156 -11.31 23.71 39.49
CA LEU A 156 -11.59 25.15 39.35
C LEU A 156 -13.08 25.47 39.57
N ARG A 157 -14.00 24.66 39.03
CA ARG A 157 -15.45 24.84 39.27
C ARG A 157 -15.78 24.75 40.76
N LYS A 158 -15.20 23.78 41.47
CA LYS A 158 -15.39 23.63 42.92
C LYS A 158 -14.82 24.81 43.70
N GLU A 159 -13.66 25.33 43.29
CA GLU A 159 -13.05 26.50 43.91
C GLU A 159 -13.91 27.76 43.72
N ILE A 160 -14.43 27.98 42.51
CA ILE A 160 -15.36 29.08 42.21
C ILE A 160 -16.61 28.98 43.08
N GLU A 161 -17.21 27.80 43.19
CA GLU A 161 -18.38 27.59 44.04
C GLU A 161 -18.08 27.90 45.51
N SER A 162 -16.93 27.45 46.01
CA SER A 162 -16.48 27.73 47.37
C SER A 162 -16.26 29.22 47.61
N LYS A 163 -15.59 29.91 46.69
CA LYS A 163 -15.35 31.36 46.77
C LYS A 163 -16.66 32.15 46.70
N ASN A 164 -17.61 31.75 45.85
CA ASN A 164 -18.94 32.36 45.79
C ASN A 164 -19.72 32.21 47.09
N LYS A 165 -19.65 31.04 47.75
CA LYS A 165 -20.25 30.83 49.08
C LYS A 165 -19.65 31.78 50.12
N HIS A 166 -18.33 31.97 50.10
CA HIS A 166 -17.67 32.88 51.03
C HIS A 166 -18.08 34.35 50.79
N VAL A 167 -18.12 34.79 49.54
CA VAL A 167 -18.59 36.14 49.19
C VAL A 167 -20.03 36.36 49.66
N LYS A 168 -20.91 35.36 49.47
CA LYS A 168 -22.29 35.45 49.96
C LYS A 168 -22.35 35.64 51.48
N LEU A 169 -21.56 34.88 52.24
CA LEU A 169 -21.49 35.03 53.69
C LEU A 169 -21.02 36.44 54.10
N LEU A 170 -20.03 37.01 53.41
CA LEU A 170 -19.58 38.39 53.69
C LEU A 170 -20.67 39.42 53.35
N ILE A 171 -21.43 39.22 52.28
CA ILE A 171 -22.57 40.07 51.91
C ILE A 171 -23.66 40.00 52.99
N ASP A 172 -24.01 38.79 53.44
CA ASP A 172 -25.02 38.59 54.48
C ASP A 172 -24.58 39.27 55.79
N GLN A 173 -23.33 39.10 56.21
CA GLN A 173 -22.75 39.79 57.38
C GLN A 173 -22.81 41.32 57.26
N LEU A 174 -22.54 41.86 56.07
CA LEU A 174 -22.64 43.30 55.84
C LEU A 174 -24.09 43.79 55.93
N HIS A 175 -25.03 43.04 55.36
CA HIS A 175 -26.46 43.36 55.44
C HIS A 175 -26.98 43.33 56.88
N ASP A 176 -26.55 42.36 57.69
CA ASP A 176 -26.90 42.29 59.11
C ASP A 176 -26.36 43.50 59.87
N LEU A 177 -25.09 43.86 59.65
CA LEU A 177 -24.47 45.03 60.28
C LEU A 177 -25.18 46.34 59.91
N ILE A 178 -25.54 46.52 58.63
CA ILE A 178 -26.32 47.69 58.18
C ILE A 178 -27.69 47.72 58.87
N SER A 179 -28.35 46.58 59.01
CA SER A 179 -29.65 46.46 59.68
C SER A 179 -29.54 46.85 61.15
N ASP A 180 -28.51 46.36 61.85
CA ASP A 180 -28.22 46.71 63.23
C ASP A 180 -27.98 48.21 63.38
N ILE A 181 -27.10 48.80 62.57
CA ILE A 181 -26.82 50.24 62.57
C ILE A 181 -28.10 51.04 62.32
N SER A 182 -28.94 50.59 61.40
CA SER A 182 -30.21 51.25 61.08
C SER A 182 -31.18 51.24 62.26
N MET A 183 -31.17 50.19 63.10
CA MET A 183 -31.94 50.17 64.35
C MET A 183 -31.46 51.24 65.34
N TRP A 184 -30.14 51.47 65.42
CA TRP A 184 -29.55 52.51 66.28
C TRP A 184 -29.77 53.93 65.74
N GLN A 185 -29.98 54.08 64.43
CA GLN A 185 -30.27 55.36 63.77
C GLN A 185 -31.76 55.68 63.65
N SER A 186 -32.65 54.76 64.02
CA SER A 186 -34.07 55.06 64.14
C SER A 186 -34.22 56.22 65.13
N PRO A 187 -34.82 57.36 64.73
CA PRO A 187 -35.01 58.46 65.64
C PRO A 187 -35.87 57.93 66.79
N CYS A 188 -35.27 57.79 67.98
CA CYS A 188 -36.04 57.77 69.20
C CYS A 188 -36.84 59.08 69.17
N SER A 189 -38.11 58.98 68.77
CA SER A 189 -39.04 60.10 68.80
C SER A 189 -38.91 60.73 70.17
N VAL A 190 -38.43 61.97 70.17
CA VAL A 190 -39.05 63.02 70.96
C VAL A 190 -39.20 62.62 72.44
N ILE A 191 -38.11 62.68 73.22
CA ILE A 191 -38.26 63.14 74.61
C ILE A 191 -38.39 64.67 74.54
N THR A 192 -39.57 65.12 74.12
CA THR A 192 -40.19 66.31 74.70
C THR A 192 -40.58 65.94 76.13
N PHE A 193 -39.64 66.08 77.05
CA PHE A 193 -39.95 66.51 78.42
C PHE A 193 -39.77 68.04 78.33
N LEU A 194 -40.78 68.87 78.07
CA LEU A 194 -41.90 69.20 78.98
C LEU A 194 -41.44 69.14 80.44
N GLY A 195 -40.95 70.29 80.91
CA GLY A 195 -40.48 70.55 82.26
C GLY A 195 -39.75 71.89 82.30
#